data_AF-A0A7J9RIB8-F1
#
_entry.id   AF-A0A7J9RIB8-F1
#
_cell.length_a   1.000
_cell.length_b   1.000
_cell.length_c   1.000
_cell.angle_alpha   90.00
_cell.angle_beta   90.00
_cell.angle_gamma   90.00
#
_symmetry.space_group_name_H-M   'P 1'
#
loop_
_entity.id
_entity.type
_entity.pdbx_description
1 polymer ?
#
loop_
_entity_poly.entity_id
_entity_poly.type
_entity_poly.pdbx_seq_one_letter_code
_entity_poly.pdbx_strand_id
1 'polypeptide(L)'
;VTFSFDFARTTSDYGLETFSLLPGDGREAIVIDASESANIDVEYQLHGLYSVVLEAEDINGNTANQTVLLRVEQSISWSEANSADPDTMEINTTPGNGDSNPKQLSISSTVENPSLQNIPGSPVTVTWELTDPESNSKGTKTDQIVDGEEKSWDFNLNLPTQGLHDLTVTIDQGQDRININHLIDILYTEDESSPNPYQPADETEDEESESE
;
A
#
# COMPACT_ATOMS: atom_id res chain seq x y z
N VAL A 1 3.90 7.25 -4.01
CA VAL A 1 2.64 8.01 -4.19
C VAL A 1 2.81 9.39 -3.56
N THR A 2 2.20 10.44 -4.11
CA THR A 2 2.34 11.82 -3.58
C THR A 2 1.00 12.31 -3.05
N PHE A 3 1.00 12.85 -1.84
CA PHE A 3 -0.14 13.57 -1.24
C PHE A 3 0.18 15.06 -1.19
N SER A 4 -0.82 15.88 -1.47
CA SER A 4 -0.73 17.34 -1.44
C SER A 4 -1.58 17.88 -0.30
N PHE A 5 -1.01 18.77 0.51
CA PHE A 5 -1.64 19.37 1.67
C PHE A 5 -1.73 20.88 1.48
N ASP A 6 -2.97 21.37 1.39
CA ASP A 6 -3.28 22.77 1.12
C ASP A 6 -3.73 23.50 2.40
N PHE A 7 -2.98 24.52 2.79
CA PHE A 7 -3.19 25.39 3.93
C PHE A 7 -3.83 26.74 3.54
N ALA A 8 -4.26 26.93 2.28
CA ALA A 8 -4.75 28.22 1.79
C ALA A 8 -6.01 28.74 2.53
N ARG A 9 -6.71 27.87 3.26
CA ARG A 9 -7.88 28.22 4.08
C ARG A 9 -7.56 28.36 5.57
N THR A 10 -6.31 28.18 5.96
CA THR A 10 -5.85 28.40 7.34
C THR A 10 -5.88 29.89 7.63
N THR A 11 -6.39 30.26 8.81
CA THR A 11 -6.48 31.65 9.26
C THR A 11 -5.98 31.77 10.69
N SER A 12 -5.49 32.96 11.03
CA SER A 12 -5.18 33.38 12.39
C SER A 12 -5.62 34.84 12.55
N ASP A 13 -5.89 35.26 13.79
CA ASP A 13 -6.07 36.68 14.14
C ASP A 13 -4.79 37.50 13.89
N TYR A 14 -3.65 36.82 13.79
CA TYR A 14 -2.34 37.37 13.44
C TYR A 14 -1.88 36.86 12.06
N GLY A 15 -0.79 37.42 11.53
CA GLY A 15 -0.18 36.91 10.30
C GLY A 15 0.32 35.48 10.50
N LEU A 16 0.10 34.60 9.53
CA LEU A 16 0.71 33.26 9.52
C LEU A 16 2.19 33.38 9.18
N GLU A 17 3.04 32.66 9.92
CA GLU A 17 4.49 32.65 9.74
C GLU A 17 4.95 31.37 9.06
N THR A 18 4.53 30.20 9.55
CA THR A 18 4.92 28.91 8.95
C THR A 18 3.77 27.93 8.83
N PHE A 19 3.91 27.03 7.85
CA PHE A 19 3.18 25.76 7.81
C PHE A 19 4.18 24.63 7.95
N SER A 20 3.83 23.62 8.73
CA SER A 20 4.64 22.43 8.88
C SER A 20 3.83 21.14 8.75
N LEU A 21 4.52 20.08 8.36
CA LEU A 21 3.97 18.75 8.19
C LEU A 21 4.97 17.72 8.70
N LEU A 22 4.56 16.93 9.67
CA LEU A 22 5.27 15.72 10.11
C LEU A 22 4.71 14.49 9.37
N PRO A 23 5.48 13.82 8.49
CA PRO A 23 4.93 12.78 7.61
C PRO A 23 4.52 11.47 8.32
N GLY A 24 4.97 11.26 9.56
CA GLY A 24 4.63 10.04 10.30
C GLY A 24 5.31 8.76 9.78
N ASP A 25 6.38 8.89 9.00
CA ASP A 25 7.20 7.80 8.46
C ASP A 25 8.64 7.78 9.00
N GLY A 26 8.87 8.51 10.09
CA GLY A 26 10.19 8.66 10.72
C GLY A 26 11.05 9.80 10.18
N ARG A 27 10.64 10.48 9.09
CA ARG A 27 11.27 11.74 8.66
C ARG A 27 10.94 12.88 9.63
N GLU A 28 11.81 13.90 9.63
CA GLU A 28 11.56 15.17 10.32
C GLU A 28 10.42 15.96 9.66
N ALA A 29 9.89 16.94 10.39
CA ALA A 29 8.86 17.82 9.86
C ALA A 29 9.39 18.67 8.69
N ILE A 30 8.57 18.79 7.65
CA ILE A 30 8.78 19.69 6.54
C ILE A 30 8.17 21.03 6.93
N VAL A 31 8.92 22.12 6.86
CA VAL A 31 8.48 23.47 7.24
C VAL A 31 8.62 24.41 6.05
N ILE A 32 7.60 25.21 5.78
CA ILE A 32 7.59 26.24 4.74
C ILE A 32 7.16 27.60 5.31
N ASP A 33 7.63 28.68 4.69
CA ASP A 33 7.19 30.04 4.99
C ASP A 33 5.77 30.26 4.42
N ALA A 34 4.84 30.66 5.29
CA ALA A 34 3.43 30.86 4.93
C ALA A 34 3.21 32.01 3.93
N SER A 35 4.20 32.90 3.77
CA SER A 35 4.19 33.97 2.76
C SER A 35 4.65 33.52 1.37
N GLU A 36 5.36 32.39 1.27
CA GLU A 36 5.88 31.86 0.01
C GLU A 36 4.93 30.82 -0.62
N SER A 37 4.38 29.92 0.20
CA SER A 37 3.49 28.85 -0.26
C SER A 37 2.52 28.44 0.84
N ALA A 38 1.37 27.94 0.42
CA ALA A 38 0.40 27.28 1.29
C ALA A 38 0.27 25.78 0.98
N ASN A 39 1.14 25.21 0.14
CA ASN A 39 1.07 23.81 -0.26
C ASN A 39 2.34 23.06 0.10
N ILE A 40 2.17 21.87 0.68
CA ILE A 40 3.25 20.91 0.96
C ILE A 40 2.91 19.59 0.25
N ASP A 41 3.80 19.16 -0.66
CA ASP A 41 3.70 17.85 -1.32
C ASP A 41 4.63 16.84 -0.65
N VAL A 42 4.11 15.66 -0.34
CA VAL A 42 4.85 14.60 0.35
C VAL A 42 4.73 13.29 -0.40
N GLU A 43 5.88 12.75 -0.80
CA GLU A 43 5.97 11.42 -1.38
C GLU A 43 6.16 10.35 -0.29
N TYR A 44 5.40 9.25 -0.41
CA TYR A 44 5.55 8.01 0.34
C TYR A 44 5.96 6.89 -0.62
N GLN A 45 7.09 6.23 -0.31
CA GLN A 45 7.67 5.17 -1.13
C GLN A 45 7.23 3.77 -0.71
N LEU A 46 6.84 3.61 0.56
CA LEU A 46 6.42 2.34 1.14
C LEU A 46 4.93 2.38 1.49
N HIS A 47 4.30 1.22 1.51
CA HIS A 47 2.93 1.06 1.99
C HIS A 47 2.85 1.32 3.50
N GLY A 48 1.65 1.61 4.00
CA GLY A 48 1.43 1.90 5.41
C GLY A 48 0.18 2.72 5.68
N LEU A 49 -0.18 2.78 6.97
CA LEU A 49 -1.09 3.79 7.52
C LEU A 49 -0.27 4.86 8.24
N TYR A 50 -0.21 6.06 7.69
CA TYR A 50 0.62 7.15 8.19
C TYR A 50 -0.22 8.15 8.99
N SER A 51 0.21 8.45 10.22
CA SER A 51 -0.38 9.51 11.03
C SER A 51 0.39 10.81 10.77
N VAL A 52 -0.16 11.65 9.89
CA VAL A 52 0.45 12.92 9.49
C VAL A 52 -0.03 14.03 10.40
N VAL A 53 0.89 14.82 10.95
CA VAL A 53 0.55 16.00 11.75
C VAL A 53 0.79 17.24 10.91
N LEU A 54 -0.26 18.01 10.68
CA LEU A 54 -0.26 19.31 10.03
C LEU A 54 -0.24 20.37 11.11
N GLU A 55 0.59 21.40 10.99
CA GLU A 55 0.66 22.49 11.95
C GLU A 55 0.82 23.83 11.22
N ALA A 56 0.25 24.88 11.81
CA ALA A 56 0.43 26.26 11.40
C ALA A 56 0.87 27.09 12.60
N GLU A 57 1.86 27.96 12.40
CA GLU A 57 2.37 28.90 13.40
C GLU A 57 2.14 30.33 12.91
N ASP A 58 1.65 31.19 13.80
CA ASP A 58 1.53 32.63 13.54
C ASP A 58 2.76 33.43 14.00
N ILE A 59 2.85 34.69 13.58
CA ILE A 59 3.98 35.60 13.90
C ILE A 59 4.18 35.89 15.40
N ASN A 60 3.26 35.48 16.26
CA ASN A 60 3.39 35.60 17.71
C ASN A 60 3.81 34.27 18.36
N GLY A 61 4.05 33.22 17.57
CA GLY A 61 4.40 31.89 18.02
C GLY A 61 3.21 31.06 18.52
N ASN A 62 1.96 31.45 18.20
CA ASN A 62 0.82 30.58 18.49
C ASN A 62 0.73 29.49 17.43
N THR A 63 0.51 28.24 17.85
CA THR A 63 0.38 27.10 16.95
C THR A 63 -1.01 26.46 17.03
N ALA A 64 -1.45 25.94 15.89
CA ALA A 64 -2.60 25.06 15.80
C ALA A 64 -2.23 23.85 14.94
N ASN A 65 -2.66 22.65 15.33
CA ASN A 65 -2.37 21.43 14.59
C ASN A 65 -3.60 20.56 14.36
N GLN A 66 -3.50 19.71 13.34
CA GLN A 66 -4.48 18.70 12.97
C GLN A 66 -3.74 17.42 12.62
N THR A 67 -4.27 16.27 13.05
CA THR A 67 -3.75 14.97 12.62
C THR A 67 -4.67 14.37 11.57
N VAL A 68 -4.09 13.87 10.48
CA VAL A 68 -4.79 13.14 9.42
C VAL A 68 -4.13 11.78 9.19
N LEU A 69 -4.94 10.78 8.92
CA LEU A 69 -4.49 9.42 8.60
C LEU A 69 -4.46 9.25 7.09
N LEU A 70 -3.31 8.84 6.55
CA LEU A 70 -3.17 8.46 5.15
C LEU A 70 -3.04 6.95 5.02
N ARG A 71 -3.73 6.37 4.03
CA ARG A 71 -3.57 4.98 3.65
C ARG A 71 -2.81 4.86 2.33
N VAL A 72 -1.72 4.11 2.35
CA VAL A 72 -0.93 3.75 1.17
C VAL A 72 -0.89 2.24 1.06
N GLU A 73 -1.53 1.70 0.04
CA GLU A 73 -1.49 0.28 -0.31
C GLU A 73 -0.42 0.03 -1.38
N GLN A 74 -0.02 -1.23 -1.52
CA GLN A 74 0.93 -1.64 -2.55
C GLN A 74 0.37 -2.77 -3.40
N SER A 75 0.44 -2.59 -4.72
CA SER A 75 0.19 -3.63 -5.72
C SER A 75 1.49 -3.94 -6.46
N ILE A 76 1.83 -5.22 -6.58
CA ILE A 76 3.04 -5.71 -7.23
C ILE A 76 2.63 -6.64 -8.37
N SER A 77 3.15 -6.39 -9.56
CA SER A 77 3.10 -7.34 -10.67
C SER A 77 4.51 -7.86 -10.92
N TRP A 78 4.66 -9.18 -10.83
CA TRP A 78 5.91 -9.87 -11.09
C TRP A 78 5.65 -10.98 -12.11
N SER A 79 6.61 -11.20 -13.00
CA SER A 79 6.52 -12.27 -13.98
C SER A 79 7.88 -12.85 -14.30
N GLU A 80 7.86 -14.14 -14.60
CA GLU A 80 9.01 -14.91 -15.06
C GLU A 80 8.55 -15.79 -16.22
N ALA A 81 9.31 -15.78 -17.32
CA ALA A 81 8.93 -16.52 -18.52
C ALA A 81 9.93 -17.63 -18.80
N ASN A 82 9.40 -18.76 -19.28
CA ASN A 82 10.17 -19.89 -19.74
C ASN A 82 11.19 -20.34 -18.69
N SER A 83 10.76 -20.55 -17.45
CA SER A 83 11.62 -20.97 -16.34
C SER A 83 11.63 -22.49 -16.17
N ALA A 84 12.82 -23.05 -15.92
CA ALA A 84 12.99 -24.44 -15.52
C ALA A 84 13.29 -24.58 -14.01
N ASP A 85 13.53 -23.45 -13.35
CA ASP A 85 13.91 -23.32 -11.95
C ASP A 85 13.41 -21.95 -11.49
N PRO A 86 12.11 -21.83 -11.15
CA PRO A 86 11.50 -20.55 -10.84
C PRO A 86 12.20 -19.82 -9.70
N ASP A 87 12.38 -18.52 -9.85
CA ASP A 87 12.92 -17.68 -8.80
C ASP A 87 11.89 -17.50 -7.67
N THR A 88 12.39 -17.40 -6.44
CA THR A 88 11.55 -17.04 -5.28
C THR A 88 11.23 -15.54 -5.33
N MET A 89 9.94 -15.20 -5.22
CA MET A 89 9.50 -13.82 -5.08
C MET A 89 9.44 -13.43 -3.61
N GLU A 90 10.28 -12.48 -3.20
CA GLU A 90 10.23 -11.87 -1.88
C GLU A 90 9.14 -10.78 -1.82
N ILE A 91 8.29 -10.84 -0.79
CA ILE A 91 7.22 -9.87 -0.52
C ILE A 91 7.48 -9.23 0.84
N ASN A 92 7.86 -7.97 0.85
CA ASN A 92 8.06 -7.22 2.09
C ASN A 92 6.74 -6.66 2.61
N THR A 93 6.31 -7.11 3.78
CA THR A 93 5.08 -6.63 4.46
C THR A 93 5.37 -5.62 5.58
N THR A 94 6.62 -5.18 5.74
CA THR A 94 6.99 -4.14 6.71
C THR A 94 6.56 -2.75 6.20
N PRO A 95 5.68 -2.03 6.92
CA PRO A 95 5.23 -0.70 6.53
C PRO A 95 6.35 0.34 6.61
N GLY A 96 6.21 1.44 5.87
CA GLY A 96 7.16 2.56 5.92
C GLY A 96 7.26 3.26 7.27
N ASN A 97 6.22 3.22 8.10
CA ASN A 97 6.24 3.76 9.45
C ASN A 97 6.64 2.75 10.55
N GLY A 98 6.90 1.49 10.19
CA GLY A 98 7.24 0.41 11.13
C GLY A 98 6.10 -0.12 12.02
N ASP A 99 5.04 0.68 12.25
CA ASP A 99 4.05 0.37 13.28
C ASP A 99 2.68 -0.09 12.74
N SER A 100 2.39 0.11 11.45
CA SER A 100 1.11 -0.27 10.84
C SER A 100 1.14 -1.65 10.17
N ASN A 101 0.66 -2.67 10.87
CA ASN A 101 0.51 -4.00 10.26
C ASN A 101 -0.52 -3.97 9.12
N PRO A 102 -0.21 -4.56 7.96
CA PRO A 102 -1.21 -4.77 6.92
C PRO A 102 -2.39 -5.59 7.45
N LYS A 103 -3.58 -5.29 6.97
CA LYS A 103 -4.79 -6.07 7.25
C LYS A 103 -4.77 -7.39 6.50
N GLN A 104 -4.27 -7.38 5.26
CA GLN A 104 -4.31 -8.52 4.37
C GLN A 104 -3.17 -8.47 3.33
N LEU A 105 -2.59 -9.63 3.06
CA LEU A 105 -1.78 -9.90 1.88
C LEU A 105 -2.61 -10.78 0.94
N SER A 106 -2.93 -10.26 -0.24
CA SER A 106 -3.65 -10.96 -1.30
C SER A 106 -2.68 -11.37 -2.40
N ILE A 107 -2.76 -12.63 -2.82
CA ILE A 107 -1.90 -13.22 -3.85
C ILE A 107 -2.80 -13.82 -4.91
N SER A 108 -2.58 -13.44 -6.16
CA SER A 108 -3.07 -14.16 -7.34
C SER A 108 -1.88 -14.58 -8.18
N SER A 109 -1.56 -15.87 -8.18
CA SER A 109 -0.47 -16.43 -8.96
C SER A 109 -1.01 -17.31 -10.07
N THR A 110 -0.62 -17.06 -11.30
CA THR A 110 -0.91 -17.91 -12.46
C THR A 110 0.37 -18.53 -12.96
N VAL A 111 0.35 -19.84 -13.21
CA VAL A 111 1.42 -20.58 -13.86
C VAL A 111 0.86 -21.17 -15.16
N GLU A 112 1.58 -20.96 -16.25
CA GLU A 112 1.28 -21.48 -17.59
C GLU A 112 2.30 -22.56 -17.96
N ASN A 113 1.82 -23.66 -18.52
CA ASN A 113 2.65 -24.64 -19.22
C ASN A 113 2.60 -24.35 -20.73
N PRO A 114 3.56 -23.60 -21.28
CA PRO A 114 3.51 -23.15 -22.66
C PRO A 114 3.62 -24.33 -23.64
N SER A 115 2.72 -24.37 -24.63
CA SER A 115 2.80 -25.36 -25.71
C SER A 115 3.77 -24.96 -26.81
N LEU A 116 4.53 -25.93 -27.33
CA LEU A 116 5.37 -25.75 -28.50
C LEU A 116 4.57 -26.12 -29.77
N GLN A 117 4.63 -25.25 -30.79
CA GLN A 117 3.92 -25.51 -32.04
C GLN A 117 4.33 -26.85 -32.68
N ASN A 118 3.35 -27.71 -32.90
CA ASN A 118 3.47 -29.03 -33.55
C ASN A 118 4.26 -30.09 -32.77
N ILE A 119 4.53 -29.88 -31.48
CA ILE A 119 5.11 -30.89 -30.59
C ILE A 119 4.15 -31.04 -29.40
N PRO A 120 3.50 -32.21 -29.22
CA PRO A 120 2.71 -32.43 -28.01
C PRO A 120 3.64 -32.39 -26.79
N GLY A 121 3.39 -31.43 -25.88
CA GLY A 121 4.11 -31.29 -24.63
C GLY A 121 3.63 -32.26 -23.56
N SER A 122 4.36 -32.34 -22.44
CA SER A 122 3.95 -33.14 -21.29
C SER A 122 3.26 -32.24 -20.26
N PRO A 123 2.37 -32.80 -19.43
CA PRO A 123 1.86 -32.05 -18.30
C PRO A 123 2.97 -31.82 -17.27
N VAL A 124 2.93 -30.68 -16.59
CA VAL A 124 3.83 -30.31 -15.49
C VAL A 124 3.05 -30.27 -14.18
N THR A 125 3.65 -30.74 -13.08
CA THR A 125 3.09 -30.59 -11.74
C THR A 125 3.89 -29.51 -11.02
N VAL A 126 3.18 -28.51 -10.49
CA VAL A 126 3.78 -27.40 -9.77
C VAL A 126 3.16 -27.27 -8.38
N THR A 127 3.97 -26.81 -7.44
CA THR A 127 3.55 -26.46 -6.09
C THR A 127 3.87 -25.00 -5.80
N TRP A 128 2.83 -24.24 -5.43
CA TRP A 128 2.99 -22.94 -4.81
C TRP A 128 3.19 -23.10 -3.31
N GLU A 129 4.05 -22.29 -2.73
CA GLU A 129 4.21 -22.15 -1.28
C GLU A 129 4.47 -20.70 -0.90
N LEU A 130 3.75 -20.22 0.12
CA LEU A 130 4.03 -18.96 0.80
C LEU A 130 4.59 -19.27 2.19
N THR A 131 5.77 -18.73 2.51
CA THR A 131 6.34 -18.76 3.86
C THR A 131 6.40 -17.37 4.49
N ASP A 132 6.42 -17.31 5.81
CA ASP A 132 6.60 -16.06 6.57
C ASP A 132 8.09 -15.75 6.84
N PRO A 133 8.41 -14.61 7.49
CA PRO A 133 9.79 -14.24 7.79
C PRO A 133 10.55 -15.22 8.70
N GLU A 134 9.84 -16.12 9.36
CA GLU A 134 10.42 -17.20 10.17
C GLU A 134 10.47 -18.54 9.42
N SER A 135 10.23 -18.51 8.10
CA SER A 135 10.16 -19.66 7.19
C SER A 135 9.05 -20.67 7.54
N ASN A 136 8.00 -20.24 8.24
CA ASN A 136 6.84 -21.08 8.48
C ASN A 136 5.88 -21.01 7.29
N SER A 137 5.47 -22.16 6.78
CA SER A 137 4.47 -22.27 5.71
C SER A 137 3.13 -21.66 6.13
N LYS A 138 2.58 -20.77 5.30
CA LYS A 138 1.27 -20.12 5.49
C LYS A 138 0.21 -20.63 4.54
N GLY A 139 0.63 -21.10 3.37
CA GLY A 139 -0.27 -21.63 2.36
C GLY A 139 0.52 -22.39 1.32
N THR A 140 -0.08 -23.48 0.84
CA THR A 140 0.46 -24.26 -0.27
C THR A 140 -0.68 -24.76 -1.15
N LYS A 141 -0.39 -24.93 -2.43
CA LYS A 141 -1.28 -25.57 -3.39
C LYS A 141 -0.43 -26.33 -4.40
N THR A 142 -0.87 -27.52 -4.80
CA THR A 142 -0.25 -28.30 -5.87
C THR A 142 -1.27 -28.53 -6.96
N ASP A 143 -0.90 -28.32 -8.23
CA ASP A 143 -1.73 -28.67 -9.38
C ASP A 143 -0.89 -29.29 -10.50
N GLN A 144 -1.56 -30.07 -11.34
CA GLN A 144 -1.04 -30.50 -12.63
C GLN A 144 -1.59 -29.61 -13.74
N ILE A 145 -0.71 -29.09 -14.59
CA ILE A 145 -1.00 -28.18 -15.69
C ILE A 145 -0.71 -28.92 -16.99
N VAL A 146 -1.74 -29.11 -17.81
CA VAL A 146 -1.63 -29.78 -19.11
C VAL A 146 -0.89 -28.87 -20.09
N ASP A 147 -0.26 -29.46 -21.11
CA ASP A 147 0.40 -28.74 -22.21
C ASP A 147 -0.53 -27.68 -22.82
N GLY A 148 -0.05 -26.44 -22.88
CA GLY A 148 -0.77 -25.28 -23.41
C GLY A 148 -1.84 -24.70 -22.48
N GLU A 149 -1.98 -25.18 -21.25
CA GLU A 149 -2.92 -24.65 -20.26
C GLU A 149 -2.22 -23.83 -19.17
N GLU A 150 -3.03 -23.14 -18.35
CA GLU A 150 -2.60 -22.44 -17.15
C GLU A 150 -3.47 -22.81 -15.93
N LYS A 151 -2.91 -22.64 -14.74
CA LYS A 151 -3.60 -22.76 -13.45
C LYS A 151 -3.24 -21.60 -12.55
N SER A 152 -4.19 -21.22 -11.70
CA SER A 152 -4.02 -20.11 -10.77
C SER A 152 -4.20 -20.54 -9.31
N TRP A 153 -3.49 -19.87 -8.42
CA TRP A 153 -3.66 -19.92 -6.98
C TRP A 153 -3.99 -18.51 -6.45
N ASP A 154 -5.22 -18.36 -5.98
CA ASP A 154 -5.66 -17.18 -5.24
C ASP A 154 -5.60 -17.47 -3.74
N PHE A 155 -4.87 -16.65 -2.99
CA PHE A 155 -4.64 -16.85 -1.57
C PHE A 155 -4.67 -15.53 -0.81
N ASN A 156 -5.31 -15.53 0.36
CA ASN A 156 -5.41 -14.38 1.24
C ASN A 156 -4.85 -14.72 2.61
N LEU A 157 -3.81 -14.01 3.04
CA LEU A 157 -3.27 -14.06 4.40
C LEU A 157 -3.76 -12.85 5.18
N ASN A 158 -4.60 -13.08 6.19
CA ASN A 158 -5.05 -12.01 7.08
C ASN A 158 -3.99 -11.73 8.15
N LEU A 159 -3.75 -10.44 8.42
CA LEU A 159 -2.77 -9.97 9.39
C LEU A 159 -1.38 -10.63 9.19
N PRO A 160 -0.74 -10.46 8.02
CA PRO A 160 0.58 -11.01 7.76
C PRO A 160 1.59 -10.51 8.80
N THR A 161 2.55 -11.37 9.16
CA THR A 161 3.64 -10.98 10.06
C THR A 161 4.52 -9.95 9.36
N GLN A 162 5.03 -8.92 10.04
CA GLN A 162 5.93 -7.97 9.38
C GLN A 162 7.25 -8.66 8.97
N GLY A 163 7.69 -8.42 7.73
CA GLY A 163 8.98 -8.84 7.22
C GLY A 163 8.90 -9.40 5.80
N LEU A 164 9.93 -10.12 5.39
CA LEU A 164 9.98 -10.77 4.08
C LEU A 164 9.21 -12.10 4.11
N HIS A 165 8.21 -12.21 3.26
CA HIS A 165 7.57 -13.48 2.92
C HIS A 165 8.11 -13.98 1.60
N ASP A 166 8.27 -15.29 1.47
CA ASP A 166 8.74 -15.90 0.24
C ASP A 166 7.59 -16.63 -0.44
N LEU A 167 7.26 -16.20 -1.66
CA LEU A 167 6.37 -16.91 -2.58
C LEU A 167 7.21 -17.72 -3.56
N THR A 168 7.12 -19.04 -3.46
CA THR A 168 7.88 -19.98 -4.28
C THR A 168 6.95 -20.79 -5.16
N VAL A 169 7.37 -21.05 -6.40
CA VAL A 169 6.76 -22.04 -7.29
C VAL A 169 7.80 -23.12 -7.58
N THR A 170 7.52 -24.36 -7.18
CA THR A 170 8.41 -25.50 -7.46
C THR A 170 7.81 -26.36 -8.55
N ILE A 171 8.64 -26.82 -9.49
CA ILE A 171 8.24 -27.86 -10.47
C ILE A 171 8.52 -29.23 -9.83
N ASP A 172 7.45 -29.93 -9.42
CA ASP A 172 7.57 -31.23 -8.76
C ASP A 172 7.79 -32.37 -9.77
N GLN A 173 7.14 -32.28 -10.93
CA GLN A 173 7.20 -33.28 -12.00
C GLN A 173 7.03 -32.63 -13.37
N GLY A 174 7.65 -33.22 -14.40
CA GLY A 174 7.74 -32.66 -15.74
C GLY A 174 9.08 -31.93 -15.95
N GLN A 175 9.64 -31.97 -17.15
CA GLN A 175 10.89 -31.27 -17.50
C GLN A 175 10.63 -30.06 -18.43
N ASP A 176 9.40 -29.56 -18.44
CA ASP A 176 8.99 -28.45 -19.29
C ASP A 176 9.18 -27.12 -18.56
N ARG A 177 9.37 -26.06 -19.35
CA ARG A 177 9.63 -24.70 -18.85
C ARG A 177 8.30 -23.97 -18.71
N ILE A 178 8.04 -23.35 -17.58
CA ILE A 178 6.77 -22.68 -17.27
C ILE A 178 6.87 -21.16 -17.39
N ASN A 179 5.74 -20.48 -17.57
CA ASN A 179 5.63 -19.04 -17.35
C ASN A 179 4.86 -18.78 -16.06
N ILE A 180 5.22 -17.74 -15.34
CA ILE A 180 4.66 -17.40 -14.03
C ILE A 180 4.30 -15.92 -14.03
N ASN A 181 3.12 -15.61 -13.51
CA ASN A 181 2.68 -14.26 -13.25
C ASN A 181 2.12 -14.20 -11.82
N HIS A 182 2.57 -13.21 -11.05
CA HIS A 182 2.09 -12.90 -9.72
C HIS A 182 1.48 -11.50 -9.72
N LEU A 183 0.31 -11.39 -9.11
CA LEU A 183 -0.32 -10.13 -8.71
C LEU A 183 -0.48 -10.17 -7.20
N ILE A 184 0.18 -9.24 -6.51
CA ILE A 184 0.23 -9.18 -5.05
C ILE A 184 -0.34 -7.84 -4.59
N ASP A 185 -1.24 -7.86 -3.62
CA ASP A 185 -1.75 -6.66 -2.96
C ASP A 185 -1.50 -6.71 -1.45
N ILE A 186 -0.93 -5.63 -0.91
CA ILE A 186 -0.77 -5.39 0.53
C ILE A 186 -1.78 -4.33 0.93
N LEU A 187 -2.79 -4.75 1.69
CA LEU A 187 -3.99 -3.98 2.00
C LEU A 187 -4.07 -3.60 3.47
N TYR A 188 -4.70 -2.47 3.74
CA TYR A 188 -4.86 -1.91 5.08
C TYR A 188 -6.33 -1.78 5.50
N THR A 189 -6.58 -1.47 6.77
CA THR A 189 -7.90 -1.03 7.21
C THR A 189 -8.21 0.34 6.62
N GLU A 190 -9.47 0.57 6.25
CA GLU A 190 -9.95 1.83 5.70
C GLU A 190 -10.18 2.88 6.82
N ASP A 191 -9.11 3.15 7.56
CA ASP A 191 -9.09 4.10 8.69
C ASP A 191 -8.52 5.47 8.27
N GLU A 192 -8.28 5.70 6.98
CA GLU A 192 -7.81 7.00 6.49
C GLU A 192 -8.81 8.12 6.77
N SER A 193 -8.28 9.33 6.94
CA SER A 193 -9.11 10.54 7.03
C SER A 193 -9.74 10.85 5.68
N SER A 194 -10.98 11.36 5.71
CA SER A 194 -11.63 11.88 4.51
C SER A 194 -10.77 13.00 3.89
N PRO A 195 -10.63 13.06 2.55
CA PRO A 195 -9.99 14.19 1.89
C PRO A 195 -10.66 15.51 2.28
N ASN A 196 -9.85 16.56 2.46
CA ASN A 196 -10.32 17.89 2.87
C ASN A 196 -11.26 17.85 4.09
N PRO A 197 -10.76 17.46 5.28
CA PRO A 197 -11.56 17.40 6.51
C PRO A 197 -11.90 18.83 6.99
N TYR A 198 -12.74 19.54 6.26
CA TYR A 198 -13.32 20.80 6.69
C TYR A 198 -14.70 20.50 7.26
N GLN A 199 -14.89 20.73 8.56
CA GLN A 199 -16.24 20.88 9.10
C GLN A 199 -16.62 22.36 8.92
N PRO A 200 -17.70 22.69 8.19
CA PRO A 200 -18.27 24.02 8.32
C PRO A 200 -18.62 24.22 9.79
N ALA A 201 -18.21 25.35 10.36
CA ALA A 201 -18.83 25.81 11.61
C ALA A 201 -20.34 25.85 11.35
N ASP A 202 -21.13 25.26 12.25
CA ASP A 202 -22.59 25.40 12.21
C ASP A 202 -22.91 26.89 12.06
N GLU A 203 -23.30 27.32 10.85
CA GLU A 203 -24.06 28.54 10.67
C GLU A 203 -25.43 28.25 11.27
N THR A 204 -25.53 28.35 12.60
CA THR A 204 -26.82 28.58 13.23
C THR A 204 -27.33 29.89 12.65
N GLU A 205 -28.21 29.79 11.66
CA GLU A 205 -29.10 30.87 11.26
C GLU A 205 -29.84 31.32 12.53
N ASP A 206 -29.36 32.41 13.13
CA ASP A 206 -30.14 33.21 14.05
C ASP A 206 -31.32 33.76 13.23
N GLU A 207 -32.44 33.02 13.20
CA GLU A 207 -33.73 33.60 12.90
C GLU A 207 -34.06 34.60 14.03
N GLU A 208 -33.56 35.83 13.90
CA GLU A 208 -34.09 36.95 14.66
C GLU A 208 -35.56 37.12 14.28
N SER A 209 -36.40 36.78 15.25
CA SER A 209 -37.78 37.14 15.34
C SER A 209 -37.95 38.66 15.27
N GLU A 210 -38.41 39.19 14.13
CA GLU A 210 -39.10 40.48 14.10
C GLU A 210 -40.61 40.24 14.09
N SER A 211 -41.17 40.30 15.30
CA SER A 211 -42.57 40.60 15.54
C SER A 211 -42.78 42.11 15.52
N GLU A 212 -43.58 42.63 14.58
CA GLU A 212 -44.63 43.65 14.79
C GLU A 212 -45.49 43.87 13.52
#